data_AF-A0ABD1JXB6-F1
#
_entry.id   AF-A0ABD1JXB6-F1
#
_cell.length_a   1.000
_cell.length_b   1.000
_cell.length_c   1.000
_cell.angle_alpha   90.00
_cell.angle_beta   90.00
_cell.angle_gamma   90.00
#
_symmetry.space_group_name_H-M   'P 1'
#
loop_
_entity.id
_entity.type
_entity.pdbx_description
1 polymer ?
#
loop_
_entity_poly.entity_id
_entity_poly.type
_entity_poly.pdbx_seq_one_letter_code
_entity_poly.pdbx_strand_id
1 'polypeptide(L)'
;MLGDYFSFSGALPRLSMAESATDMAKSKNHTTHNQSRKWHRNGIKKPKSNRYESLKGVCPKFLRNMRFAKKHNKKGMKAVGKKE
;
A
#
# COMPACT_ATOMS: atom_id res chain seq x y z
N MET A 1 50.35 -41.18 -23.22
CA MET A 1 50.14 -41.76 -21.88
C MET A 1 48.68 -41.51 -21.54
N LEU A 2 47.72 -42.30 -22.07
CA LEU A 2 47.39 -43.67 -21.60
C LEU A 2 47.38 -43.72 -20.07
N GLY A 3 46.18 -43.87 -19.50
CA GLY A 3 45.97 -43.93 -18.06
C GLY A 3 44.50 -43.83 -17.70
N ASP A 4 43.71 -44.79 -18.16
CA ASP A 4 42.37 -45.10 -17.67
C ASP A 4 42.38 -45.29 -16.15
N TYR A 5 41.34 -44.85 -15.44
CA TYR A 5 40.79 -45.64 -14.32
C TYR A 5 39.33 -45.24 -14.07
N PHE A 6 38.48 -45.93 -14.81
CA PHE A 6 37.09 -46.15 -14.50
C PHE A 6 36.98 -46.85 -13.13
N SER A 7 36.35 -46.22 -12.15
CA SER A 7 35.83 -46.91 -10.95
C SER A 7 34.64 -46.16 -10.39
N PHE A 8 33.49 -46.50 -10.95
CA PHE A 8 32.17 -46.36 -10.36
C PHE A 8 32.09 -47.25 -9.12
N SER A 9 32.08 -46.66 -7.91
CA SER A 9 31.38 -47.21 -6.73
C SER A 9 31.48 -46.23 -5.58
N GLY A 10 30.57 -45.27 -5.53
CA GLY A 10 30.43 -44.36 -4.39
C GLY A 10 28.95 -44.04 -4.24
N ALA A 11 28.27 -44.84 -3.44
CA ALA A 11 26.84 -44.73 -3.16
C ALA A 11 26.41 -43.28 -2.97
N LEU A 12 25.45 -42.82 -3.78
CA LEU A 12 24.68 -41.63 -3.48
C LEU A 12 24.11 -41.81 -2.07
N PRO A 13 24.34 -40.88 -1.12
CA PRO A 13 23.67 -40.96 0.16
C PRO A 13 22.16 -40.86 -0.10
N ARG A 14 21.51 -42.00 0.10
CA ARG A 14 20.07 -42.16 0.34
C ARG A 14 19.57 -40.89 1.02
N LEU A 15 18.68 -40.17 0.33
CA LEU A 15 17.84 -39.14 0.94
C LEU A 15 17.22 -39.74 2.19
N SER A 16 17.81 -39.44 3.35
CA SER A 16 17.16 -39.67 4.63
C SER A 16 16.06 -38.63 4.70
N MET A 17 14.89 -39.01 4.19
CA MET A 17 13.60 -38.57 4.69
C MET A 17 13.57 -38.87 6.19
N ALA A 18 14.18 -37.99 6.96
CA ALA A 18 13.86 -37.79 8.35
C ALA A 18 13.14 -36.45 8.36
N GLU A 19 11.84 -36.52 8.04
CA GLU A 19 10.89 -35.49 8.42
C GLU A 19 10.88 -35.44 9.95
N SER A 20 11.83 -34.71 10.54
CA SER A 20 11.70 -34.28 11.92
C SER A 20 10.66 -33.16 11.89
N ALA A 21 9.40 -33.56 11.86
CA ALA A 21 8.30 -32.71 12.27
C ALA A 21 8.58 -32.35 13.73
N THR A 22 9.29 -31.25 13.96
CA THR A 22 9.35 -30.58 15.26
C THR A 22 7.94 -30.08 15.51
N ASP A 23 7.13 -30.96 16.10
CA ASP A 23 5.80 -30.64 16.57
C ASP A 23 5.95 -29.48 17.56
N MET A 24 5.31 -28.38 17.21
CA MET A 24 5.49 -27.09 17.85
C MET A 24 4.64 -27.11 19.11
N ALA A 25 5.12 -27.79 20.15
CA ALA A 25 4.36 -28.09 21.37
C ALA A 25 3.62 -26.85 21.92
N LYS A 26 4.20 -25.64 21.76
CA LYS A 26 3.50 -24.36 21.82
C LYS A 26 4.11 -23.38 20.82
N SER A 27 3.28 -22.64 20.08
CA SER A 27 3.71 -21.57 19.18
C SER A 27 3.59 -20.18 19.83
N LYS A 28 4.29 -19.17 19.28
CA LYS A 28 4.15 -17.78 19.75
C LYS A 28 2.83 -17.18 19.27
N ASN A 29 2.05 -16.63 20.19
CA ASN A 29 0.69 -16.13 19.91
C ASN A 29 0.65 -14.75 19.21
N HIS A 30 1.65 -13.89 19.39
CA HIS A 30 1.65 -12.54 18.81
C HIS A 30 3.08 -11.96 18.65
N THR A 31 3.32 -11.22 17.56
CA THR A 31 4.57 -10.47 17.35
C THR A 31 4.40 -9.28 16.39
N THR A 32 4.97 -8.13 16.77
CA THR A 32 5.07 -6.92 15.95
C THR A 32 6.51 -6.66 15.45
N HIS A 33 7.43 -7.61 15.69
CA HIS A 33 8.89 -7.43 15.55
C HIS A 33 9.35 -6.90 14.18
N ASN A 34 8.82 -7.42 13.07
CA ASN A 34 9.22 -7.01 11.72
C ASN A 34 8.20 -6.09 11.04
N GLN A 35 7.16 -5.63 11.74
CA GLN A 35 6.10 -4.83 11.11
C GLN A 35 6.63 -3.43 10.77
N SER A 36 7.27 -2.76 11.73
CA SER A 36 7.86 -1.43 11.52
C SER A 36 8.87 -1.43 10.38
N ARG A 37 9.77 -2.42 10.33
CA ARG A 37 10.77 -2.52 9.24
C ARG A 37 10.09 -2.63 7.88
N LYS A 38 9.03 -3.46 7.74
CA LYS A 38 8.28 -3.59 6.48
C LYS A 38 7.56 -2.30 6.09
N TRP A 39 6.91 -1.61 7.04
CA TRP A 39 6.22 -0.34 6.76
C TRP A 39 7.19 0.75 6.29
N HIS A 40 8.41 0.78 6.83
CA HIS A 40 9.43 1.74 6.45
C HIS A 40 10.21 1.38 5.17
N ARG A 41 10.17 0.12 4.68
CA ARG A 41 10.80 -0.24 3.38
C ARG A 41 10.26 0.61 2.23
N ASN A 42 8.94 0.84 2.19
CA ASN A 42 8.30 1.70 1.19
C ASN A 42 8.13 3.16 1.68
N GLY A 43 8.44 3.41 2.95
CA GLY A 43 8.22 4.66 3.66
C GLY A 43 6.75 4.90 3.99
N ILE A 44 6.45 5.32 5.22
CA ILE A 44 5.11 5.73 5.63
C ILE A 44 4.86 7.12 5.05
N LYS A 45 4.11 7.20 3.94
CA LYS A 45 3.79 8.47 3.27
C LYS A 45 2.61 9.15 3.97
N LYS A 46 2.74 10.45 4.21
CA LYS A 46 1.62 11.29 4.67
C LYS A 46 0.56 11.40 3.56
N PRO A 47 -0.74 11.53 3.89
CA PRO A 47 -1.76 11.80 2.89
C PRO A 47 -1.42 13.10 2.16
N LYS A 48 -1.69 13.14 0.86
CA LYS A 48 -1.43 14.33 0.04
C LYS A 48 -2.45 15.41 0.38
N SER A 49 -1.98 16.59 0.78
CA SER A 49 -2.83 17.77 0.89
C SER A 49 -3.05 18.38 -0.50
N ASN A 50 -4.30 18.68 -0.84
CA ASN A 50 -4.64 19.40 -2.06
C ASN A 50 -5.03 20.84 -1.73
N ARG A 51 -4.83 21.79 -2.65
CA ARG A 51 -5.24 23.19 -2.45
C ARG A 51 -6.74 23.34 -2.23
N TYR A 52 -7.53 22.50 -2.91
CA TYR A 52 -8.98 22.48 -2.81
C TYR A 52 -9.44 21.07 -2.46
N GLU A 53 -10.00 20.91 -1.26
CA GLU A 53 -10.56 19.64 -0.79
C GLU A 53 -12.02 19.45 -1.23
N SER A 54 -12.51 18.21 -1.14
CA SER A 54 -13.90 17.91 -1.46
C SER A 54 -14.87 18.51 -0.42
N LEU A 55 -16.05 18.97 -0.86
CA LEU A 55 -17.10 19.49 0.04
C LEU A 55 -18.06 18.41 0.55
N LYS A 56 -17.61 17.15 0.60
CA LYS A 56 -18.40 16.02 1.11
C LYS A 56 -18.54 16.15 2.63
N GLY A 57 -19.75 15.93 3.16
CA GLY A 57 -20.04 16.05 4.59
C GLY A 57 -20.41 17.47 5.06
N VAL A 58 -20.37 18.47 4.17
CA VAL A 58 -20.86 19.82 4.47
C VAL A 58 -22.39 19.83 4.49
N CYS A 59 -22.98 20.67 5.36
CA CYS A 59 -24.43 20.80 5.53
C CYS A 59 -25.17 20.92 4.18
N PRO A 60 -26.17 20.05 3.89
CA PRO A 60 -26.89 20.07 2.63
C PRO A 60 -27.59 21.41 2.33
N LYS A 61 -28.12 22.11 3.35
CA LYS A 61 -28.77 23.41 3.18
C LYS A 61 -27.79 24.47 2.66
N PHE A 62 -26.59 24.50 3.23
CA PHE A 62 -25.52 25.39 2.78
C PHE A 62 -25.06 25.04 1.36
N LEU A 63 -24.88 23.75 1.06
CA LEU A 63 -24.49 23.30 -0.28
C LEU A 63 -25.52 23.67 -1.35
N ARG A 64 -26.82 23.56 -1.04
CA ARG A 64 -27.90 23.98 -1.95
C ARG A 64 -27.78 25.47 -2.27
N ASN A 65 -27.66 26.32 -1.25
CA ASN A 65 -27.50 27.76 -1.45
C ASN A 65 -26.24 28.11 -2.25
N MET A 66 -25.08 27.58 -1.88
CA MET A 66 -23.83 27.84 -2.59
C MET A 66 -23.90 27.39 -4.06
N ARG A 67 -24.58 26.27 -4.36
CA ARG A 67 -24.82 25.83 -5.74
C ARG A 67 -25.69 26.82 -6.51
N PHE A 68 -26.76 27.34 -5.92
CA PHE A 68 -27.60 28.35 -6.55
C PHE A 68 -26.85 29.68 -6.78
N ALA A 69 -26.08 30.15 -5.81
CA ALA A 69 -25.26 31.35 -5.95
C ALA A 69 -24.27 31.20 -7.12
N LYS A 70 -23.50 30.10 -7.14
CA LYS A 70 -22.55 29.80 -8.24
C LYS A 70 -23.25 29.67 -9.60
N LYS A 71 -24.46 29.11 -9.64
CA LYS A 71 -25.26 28.96 -10.88
C LYS A 71 -25.64 30.30 -11.50
N HIS A 72 -25.94 31.32 -10.69
CA HIS A 72 -26.46 32.60 -11.18
C HIS A 72 -25.42 33.72 -11.35
N ASN A 73 -24.15 33.50 -10.98
CA ASN A 73 -23.07 34.47 -11.15
C ASN A 73 -22.91 34.99 -12.60
N LYS A 74 -23.22 34.18 -13.62
CA LYS A 74 -23.14 34.60 -15.03
C LYS A 74 -24.10 35.74 -15.38
N LYS A 75 -25.23 35.86 -14.67
CA LYS A 75 -26.23 36.90 -14.93
C LYS A 75 -25.75 38.31 -14.53
N GLY A 76 -24.91 38.41 -13.50
CA GLY A 76 -24.38 39.67 -12.99
C GLY A 76 -23.11 40.17 -13.70
N MET A 77 -22.54 39.40 -14.62
CA MET A 77 -21.24 39.72 -15.24
C MET A 77 -21.24 41.05 -16.01
N LYS A 78 -22.38 41.45 -16.61
CA LYS A 78 -22.50 42.73 -17.34
C LYS A 78 -22.39 43.97 -16.44
N ALA A 79 -22.65 43.83 -15.14
CA ALA A 79 -22.55 44.92 -14.17
C ALA A 79 -21.17 44.97 -13.49
N VAL A 80 -20.45 43.84 -13.45
CA VAL A 80 -19.11 43.76 -12.85
C VAL A 80 -18.03 44.36 -13.76
N GLY A 81 -18.14 44.18 -15.09
CA GLY A 81 -17.17 44.72 -16.06
C GLY A 81 -17.35 46.20 -16.43
N LYS A 82 -18.24 46.94 -15.76
CA LYS A 82 -18.51 48.38 -16.00
C LYS A 82 -17.98 49.29 -14.89
N LYS A 83 -17.26 48.74 -13.91
CA LYS A 83 -16.57 49.51 -12.89
C LYS A 83 -15.13 49.70 -13.34
N GLU A 84 -14.90 50.77 -14.10
CA GLU A 84 -13.60 51.44 -14.16
C GLU A 84 -13.52 52.46 -13.01
#